data_AF-A0A2V9JT00-F1
#
_entry.id   AF-A0A2V9JT00-F1
#
_cell.length_a   1.000
_cell.length_b   1.000
_cell.length_c   1.000
_cell.angle_alpha   90.00
_cell.angle_beta   90.00
_cell.angle_gamma   90.00
#
_symmetry.space_group_name_H-M   'P 1'
#
loop_
_entity.id
_entity.type
_entity.pdbx_description
1 polymer ?
#
loop_
_entity_poly.entity_id
_entity_poly.type
_entity_poly.pdbx_seq_one_letter_code
_entity_poly.pdbx_strand_id
1 'polypeptide(L)'
;MFLTMKTLGKTALLAVLLYGVVARSPQATPLRPEVIHYDGADWRLRGEGVVACPCQVPCPCRHNGSPTYGHCEATLYLQIREGHYAAVSLNNLRLVQTSGPCAMDYQKLAALYFDSSTTPEQKLAFMRLVSSFFPAGVAEFPYVRTVPIEAQITEDRFFRIVIPGILQMSVDRTACDHFSNTLQYSQNIRYRMHDSLANVDLDYSNRQANYRTVELDMSQYRSGSMLVQHVDRSGWFNEPQLRLIREQNLALPDLEGIREATSRLRRTRGEGR
;
A
#
# COMPACT_ATOMS: atom_id res chain seq x y z
N MET A 1 -84.78 13.18 43.22
CA MET A 1 -84.36 11.79 42.94
C MET A 1 -84.77 11.45 41.52
N PHE A 2 -84.10 10.47 40.88
CA PHE A 2 -84.17 10.13 39.45
C PHE A 2 -83.45 11.08 38.48
N LEU A 3 -83.02 10.49 37.36
CA LEU A 3 -82.05 11.00 36.37
C LEU A 3 -82.77 11.50 35.10
N THR A 4 -82.06 12.28 34.29
CA THR A 4 -81.99 12.00 32.84
C THR A 4 -80.71 12.56 32.23
N MET A 5 -80.19 11.92 31.17
CA MET A 5 -78.88 12.26 30.59
C MET A 5 -78.95 13.40 29.57
N LYS A 6 -77.84 14.12 29.41
CA LYS A 6 -77.39 14.59 28.09
C LYS A 6 -75.93 14.24 27.86
N THR A 7 -75.69 13.40 26.87
CA THR A 7 -74.37 13.08 26.33
C THR A 7 -73.88 14.22 25.43
N LEU A 8 -72.65 14.71 25.67
CA LEU A 8 -71.86 15.40 24.65
C LEU A 8 -70.66 14.52 24.29
N GLY A 9 -70.50 14.22 23.00
CA GLY A 9 -69.40 13.40 22.51
C GLY A 9 -68.07 14.15 22.58
N LYS A 10 -67.04 13.52 23.15
CA LYS A 10 -65.66 14.01 23.07
C LYS A 10 -64.96 13.40 21.86
N THR A 11 -64.82 14.16 20.78
CA THR A 11 -63.92 13.84 19.67
C THR A 11 -62.47 14.00 20.13
N ALA A 12 -61.89 12.94 20.69
CA ALA A 12 -60.49 12.91 21.07
C ALA A 12 -59.59 12.86 19.81
N LEU A 13 -58.91 13.97 19.51
CA LEU A 13 -57.98 14.07 18.39
C LEU A 13 -56.73 13.24 18.69
N LEU A 14 -56.58 12.08 18.04
CA LEU A 14 -55.46 11.17 18.27
C LEU A 14 -54.19 11.64 17.55
N ALA A 15 -53.48 12.60 18.14
CA ALA A 15 -52.21 13.10 17.64
C ALA A 15 -51.11 12.03 17.79
N VAL A 16 -50.88 11.23 16.74
CA VAL A 16 -49.78 10.25 16.68
C VAL A 16 -48.46 11.00 16.57
N LEU A 17 -47.80 11.23 17.71
CA LEU A 17 -46.43 11.71 17.79
C LEU A 17 -45.48 10.61 17.28
N LEU A 18 -45.24 10.61 15.96
CA LEU A 18 -44.11 9.93 15.34
C LEU A 18 -42.80 10.58 15.82
N TYR A 19 -42.37 10.21 17.03
CA TYR A 19 -41.00 10.41 17.47
C TYR A 19 -40.08 9.62 16.54
N GLY A 20 -39.58 10.30 15.52
CA GLY A 20 -38.56 9.76 14.64
C GLY A 20 -37.33 9.42 15.47
N VAL A 21 -37.13 8.13 15.76
CA VAL A 21 -35.85 7.60 16.22
C VAL A 21 -34.89 7.74 15.05
N VAL A 22 -34.28 8.93 14.94
CA VAL A 22 -33.14 9.17 14.08
C VAL A 22 -32.03 8.26 14.62
N ALA A 23 -31.89 7.09 13.99
CA ALA A 23 -30.84 6.14 14.32
C ALA A 23 -29.51 6.85 14.11
N ARG A 24 -28.92 7.29 15.23
CA ARG A 24 -27.73 8.13 15.24
C ARG A 24 -26.59 7.28 14.73
N SER A 25 -26.24 7.44 13.46
CA SER A 25 -25.20 6.66 12.78
C SER A 25 -23.99 6.52 13.69
N PRO A 26 -23.49 5.30 13.94
CA PRO A 26 -22.39 5.12 14.88
C PRO A 26 -21.21 5.93 14.38
N GLN A 27 -20.86 6.99 15.10
CA GLN A 27 -19.69 7.80 14.78
C GLN A 27 -18.48 6.87 14.92
N ALA A 28 -17.77 6.66 13.81
CA ALA A 28 -16.58 5.82 13.81
C ALA A 28 -15.60 6.34 14.88
N THR A 29 -15.27 5.49 15.84
CA THR A 29 -14.31 5.82 16.90
C THR A 29 -13.02 6.30 16.22
N PRO A 30 -12.48 7.49 16.55
CA PRO A 30 -11.26 7.98 15.96
C PRO A 30 -10.14 6.97 16.18
N LEU A 31 -9.65 6.38 15.09
CA LEU A 31 -8.58 5.40 15.15
C LEU A 31 -7.30 6.09 15.64
N ARG A 32 -6.74 5.57 16.72
CA ARG A 32 -5.48 6.02 17.29
C ARG A 32 -4.36 5.30 16.54
N PRO A 33 -3.44 6.00 15.87
CA PRO A 33 -2.31 5.35 15.21
C PRO A 33 -1.47 4.56 16.21
N GLU A 34 -0.96 3.40 15.77
CA GLU A 34 0.11 2.71 16.47
C GLU A 34 1.41 3.50 16.22
N VAL A 35 1.90 4.21 17.23
CA VAL A 35 3.18 4.92 17.17
C VAL A 35 4.27 3.94 17.59
N ILE A 36 5.10 3.53 16.65
CA ILE A 36 6.12 2.49 16.87
C ILE A 36 7.51 3.11 16.76
N HIS A 37 8.28 2.94 17.83
CA HIS A 37 9.68 3.32 17.90
C HIS A 37 10.58 2.14 17.51
N TYR A 38 11.55 2.40 16.64
CA TYR A 38 12.68 1.52 16.37
C TYR A 38 13.65 1.54 17.57
N ASP A 39 14.07 0.37 18.02
CA ASP A 39 14.84 0.17 19.27
C ASP A 39 16.35 0.00 19.05
N GLY A 40 16.84 0.14 17.82
CA GLY A 40 18.26 -0.03 17.48
C GLY A 40 18.67 -1.46 17.07
N ALA A 41 17.75 -2.44 17.18
CA ALA A 41 18.05 -3.84 16.89
C ALA A 41 18.30 -4.13 15.40
N ASP A 42 19.12 -5.14 15.15
CA ASP A 42 19.46 -5.62 13.81
C ASP A 42 18.27 -6.27 13.08
N TRP A 43 18.27 -6.15 11.75
CA TRP A 43 17.30 -6.82 10.88
C TRP A 43 17.86 -7.16 9.49
N ARG A 44 17.26 -8.17 8.86
CA ARG A 44 17.46 -8.53 7.45
C ARG A 44 16.15 -8.99 6.81
N LEU A 45 15.96 -8.67 5.54
CA LEU A 45 14.85 -9.12 4.70
C LEU A 45 15.38 -9.70 3.38
N ARG A 46 14.97 -10.93 3.05
CA ARG A 46 14.99 -11.47 1.67
C ARG A 46 13.59 -11.91 1.25
N GLY A 47 13.14 -11.46 0.08
CA GLY A 47 11.77 -11.71 -0.39
C GLY A 47 11.46 -10.98 -1.69
N GLU A 48 10.18 -10.74 -1.94
CA GLU A 48 9.72 -10.03 -3.12
C GLU A 48 8.35 -9.37 -2.94
N GLY A 49 7.95 -8.52 -3.88
CA GLY A 49 6.65 -7.86 -3.83
C GLY A 49 6.21 -7.30 -5.17
N VAL A 50 5.01 -6.73 -5.21
CA VAL A 50 4.47 -5.96 -6.34
C VAL A 50 3.84 -4.65 -5.86
N VAL A 51 4.16 -3.56 -6.53
CA VAL A 51 3.68 -2.19 -6.26
C VAL A 51 2.86 -1.70 -7.44
N ALA A 52 1.56 -1.50 -7.26
CA ALA A 52 0.69 -0.81 -8.22
C ALA A 52 0.39 0.63 -7.75
N CYS A 53 0.26 1.59 -8.66
CA CYS A 53 0.01 3.00 -8.32
C CYS A 53 -0.71 3.78 -9.46
N PRO A 54 -1.26 4.98 -9.22
CA PRO A 54 -2.04 5.73 -10.22
C PRO A 54 -1.24 6.26 -11.42
N CYS A 55 0.09 6.24 -11.39
CA CYS A 55 0.95 6.95 -12.34
C CYS A 55 0.91 6.36 -13.77
N GLN A 56 1.38 7.16 -14.73
CA GLN A 56 1.79 6.65 -16.04
C GLN A 56 3.07 5.80 -15.92
N VAL A 57 3.40 5.10 -17.00
CA VAL A 57 4.55 4.19 -17.07
C VAL A 57 5.62 4.80 -17.99
N PRO A 58 6.89 4.90 -17.57
CA PRO A 58 7.41 4.65 -16.22
C PRO A 58 6.95 5.71 -15.21
N CYS A 59 6.71 5.29 -13.97
CA CYS A 59 6.36 6.16 -12.86
C CYS A 59 7.54 7.10 -12.52
N PRO A 60 7.35 8.43 -12.50
CA PRO A 60 8.46 9.36 -12.25
C PRO A 60 9.09 9.23 -10.86
N CYS A 61 8.33 8.76 -9.86
CA CYS A 61 8.83 8.55 -8.49
C CYS A 61 9.95 7.50 -8.38
N ARG A 62 10.24 6.75 -9.45
CA ARG A 62 11.41 5.85 -9.53
C ARG A 62 12.74 6.60 -9.68
N HIS A 63 12.71 7.86 -10.13
CA HIS A 63 13.87 8.71 -10.42
C HIS A 63 13.63 10.16 -9.92
N ASN A 64 13.20 10.30 -8.66
CA ASN A 64 12.92 11.58 -7.98
C ASN A 64 11.85 12.48 -8.63
N GLY A 65 11.06 12.01 -9.60
CA GLY A 65 9.95 12.77 -10.17
C GLY A 65 8.68 12.73 -9.30
N SER A 66 7.89 13.81 -9.37
CA SER A 66 6.57 13.88 -8.75
C SER A 66 5.59 12.85 -9.34
N PRO A 67 4.58 12.37 -8.58
CA PRO A 67 3.54 11.49 -9.12
C PRO A 67 2.84 12.13 -10.32
N THR A 68 2.56 11.34 -11.38
CA THR A 68 2.08 11.88 -12.68
C THR A 68 0.81 12.73 -12.58
N TYR A 69 -0.02 12.48 -11.58
CA TYR A 69 -1.30 13.16 -11.36
C TYR A 69 -1.30 14.04 -10.10
N GLY A 70 -0.14 14.25 -9.45
CA GLY A 70 -0.02 15.00 -8.19
C GLY A 70 -0.43 14.25 -6.92
N HIS A 71 -0.89 13.00 -7.05
CA HIS A 71 -1.28 12.12 -5.94
C HIS A 71 -0.76 10.68 -6.20
N CYS A 72 -0.60 9.87 -5.15
CA CYS A 72 0.05 8.56 -5.24
C CYS A 72 -0.47 7.51 -4.23
N GLU A 73 -1.63 6.94 -4.52
CA GLU A 73 -2.17 5.77 -3.80
C GLU A 73 -1.43 4.52 -4.30
N ALA A 74 -0.17 4.36 -3.87
CA ALA A 74 0.64 3.20 -4.18
C ALA A 74 0.33 2.07 -3.19
N THR A 75 -0.03 0.88 -3.69
CA THR A 75 -0.21 -0.33 -2.89
C THR A 75 0.90 -1.33 -3.19
N LEU A 76 1.66 -1.69 -2.17
CA LEU A 76 2.67 -2.76 -2.16
C LEU A 76 2.04 -4.04 -1.59
N TYR A 77 2.13 -5.17 -2.28
CA TYR A 77 2.17 -6.49 -1.64
C TYR A 77 3.63 -6.87 -1.42
N LEU A 78 3.98 -7.36 -0.22
CA LEU A 78 5.30 -7.88 0.10
C LEU A 78 5.17 -9.29 0.71
N GLN A 79 6.01 -10.21 0.21
CA GLN A 79 6.24 -11.52 0.76
C GLN A 79 7.71 -11.64 1.16
N ILE A 80 7.97 -11.61 2.47
CA ILE A 80 9.27 -11.93 3.04
C ILE A 80 9.39 -13.45 3.00
N ARG A 81 10.38 -13.98 2.29
CA ARG A 81 10.67 -15.42 2.29
C ARG A 81 11.52 -15.78 3.51
N GLU A 82 12.59 -15.04 3.73
CA GLU A 82 13.53 -15.20 4.85
C GLU A 82 13.85 -13.84 5.50
N GLY A 83 14.00 -13.78 6.82
CA GLY A 83 14.39 -12.56 7.51
C GLY A 83 14.22 -12.59 9.02
N HIS A 84 14.70 -11.55 9.69
CA HIS A 84 14.62 -11.38 11.14
C HIS A 84 14.55 -9.91 11.55
N TYR A 85 14.08 -9.67 12.77
CA TYR A 85 14.27 -8.45 13.55
C TYR A 85 14.64 -8.87 14.97
N ALA A 86 15.84 -8.54 15.43
CA ALA A 86 16.45 -9.18 16.61
C ALA A 86 16.30 -10.72 16.54
N ALA A 87 15.70 -11.34 17.57
CA ALA A 87 15.42 -12.77 17.61
C ALA A 87 14.06 -13.19 16.98
N VAL A 88 13.25 -12.24 16.47
CA VAL A 88 11.95 -12.54 15.86
C VAL A 88 12.15 -12.86 14.38
N SER A 89 11.77 -14.07 13.95
CA SER A 89 11.82 -14.44 12.53
C SER A 89 10.67 -13.81 11.74
N LEU A 90 11.00 -13.18 10.61
CA LEU A 90 10.07 -12.62 9.64
C LEU A 90 9.82 -13.58 8.44
N ASN A 91 10.26 -14.84 8.54
CA ASN A 91 10.12 -15.84 7.48
C ASN A 91 8.63 -16.05 7.12
N ASN A 92 8.36 -16.16 5.82
CA ASN A 92 7.02 -16.34 5.24
C ASN A 92 5.98 -15.24 5.58
N LEU A 93 6.42 -14.09 6.10
CA LEU A 93 5.52 -12.98 6.44
C LEU A 93 4.99 -12.34 5.14
N ARG A 94 3.66 -12.33 4.98
CA ARG A 94 2.94 -11.73 3.85
C ARG A 94 2.13 -10.52 4.32
N LEU A 95 2.24 -9.40 3.61
CA LEU A 95 1.51 -8.18 3.93
C LEU A 95 1.14 -7.35 2.69
N VAL A 96 0.19 -6.45 2.86
CA VAL A 96 -0.08 -5.34 1.95
C VAL A 96 0.08 -4.01 2.68
N GLN A 97 0.73 -3.04 2.03
CA GLN A 97 0.93 -1.68 2.53
C GLN A 97 0.39 -0.67 1.49
N THR A 98 -0.53 0.21 1.90
CA THR A 98 -0.83 1.42 1.12
C THR A 98 0.15 2.55 1.45
N SER A 99 0.33 3.48 0.53
CA SER A 99 1.17 4.68 0.68
C SER A 99 2.61 4.37 1.11
N GLY A 100 3.15 3.24 0.61
CA GLY A 100 4.51 2.77 0.90
C GLY A 100 5.62 3.60 0.24
N PRO A 101 6.91 3.20 0.34
CA PRO A 101 8.10 4.04 0.09
C PRO A 101 8.38 4.44 -1.38
N CYS A 102 7.36 4.59 -2.22
CA CYS A 102 7.38 5.38 -3.46
C CYS A 102 6.18 6.34 -3.58
N ALA A 103 5.35 6.47 -2.55
CA ALA A 103 4.44 7.59 -2.36
C ALA A 103 5.25 8.84 -1.99
N MET A 104 5.97 9.39 -2.98
CA MET A 104 6.85 10.54 -2.77
C MET A 104 6.12 11.80 -2.33
N ASP A 105 4.79 11.85 -2.52
CA ASP A 105 3.89 12.70 -1.75
C ASP A 105 2.50 12.04 -1.65
N TYR A 106 1.99 11.83 -0.43
CA TYR A 106 0.60 12.16 -0.09
C TYR A 106 0.39 12.29 1.43
N GLN A 107 -0.53 13.18 1.84
CA GLN A 107 -0.57 13.69 3.22
C GLN A 107 -1.35 12.84 4.24
N LYS A 108 -1.83 11.64 3.88
CA LYS A 108 -2.51 10.72 4.82
C LYS A 108 -2.64 9.28 4.30
N LEU A 109 -2.81 8.37 5.25
CA LEU A 109 -3.28 6.98 5.09
C LEU A 109 -2.27 5.99 4.48
N ALA A 110 -1.28 5.61 5.28
CA ALA A 110 -0.62 4.31 5.17
C ALA A 110 -1.40 3.28 5.99
N ALA A 111 -1.85 2.20 5.35
CA ALA A 111 -2.55 1.08 5.98
C ALA A 111 -1.77 -0.21 5.78
N LEU A 112 -1.52 -0.93 6.87
CA LEU A 112 -0.86 -2.24 6.89
C LEU A 112 -1.89 -3.35 7.09
N TYR A 113 -1.94 -4.25 6.12
CA TYR A 113 -2.75 -5.47 6.16
C TYR A 113 -1.79 -6.65 6.25
N PHE A 114 -1.65 -7.23 7.42
CA PHE A 114 -0.88 -8.46 7.61
C PHE A 114 -1.74 -9.67 7.31
N ASP A 115 -1.16 -10.72 6.74
CA ASP A 115 -1.90 -11.96 6.53
C ASP A 115 -2.33 -12.61 7.85
N SER A 116 -3.45 -13.32 7.79
CA SER A 116 -4.01 -14.18 8.83
C SER A 116 -3.00 -15.13 9.50
N SER A 117 -1.95 -15.60 8.81
CA SER A 117 -0.90 -16.43 9.40
C SER A 117 0.14 -15.67 10.23
N THR A 118 0.12 -14.33 10.22
CA THR A 118 1.17 -13.50 10.83
C THR A 118 0.95 -13.37 12.35
N THR A 119 1.97 -13.66 13.16
CA THR A 119 1.86 -13.56 14.63
C THR A 119 1.89 -12.10 15.12
N PRO A 120 1.43 -11.79 16.36
CA PRO A 120 1.58 -10.45 16.93
C PRO A 120 3.04 -9.96 16.99
N GLU A 121 3.97 -10.85 17.32
CA GLU A 121 5.40 -10.57 17.43
C GLU A 121 5.98 -10.20 16.07
N GLN A 122 5.60 -10.93 15.01
CA GLN A 122 5.99 -10.63 13.63
C GLN A 122 5.46 -9.27 13.14
N LYS A 123 4.23 -8.89 13.53
CA LYS A 123 3.64 -7.58 13.19
C LYS A 123 4.43 -6.45 13.83
N LEU A 124 4.67 -6.55 15.15
CA LEU A 124 5.44 -5.56 15.89
C LEU A 124 6.89 -5.47 15.39
N ALA A 125 7.53 -6.60 15.12
CA ALA A 125 8.86 -6.69 14.54
C ALA A 125 8.95 -6.01 13.16
N PHE A 126 8.01 -6.29 12.26
CA PHE A 126 7.97 -5.63 10.95
C PHE A 126 7.69 -4.12 11.06
N MET A 127 6.80 -3.69 11.98
CA MET A 127 6.55 -2.27 12.19
C MET A 127 7.77 -1.53 12.76
N ARG A 128 8.52 -2.12 13.70
CA ARG A 128 9.80 -1.57 14.17
C ARG A 128 10.86 -1.51 13.08
N LEU A 129 10.90 -2.51 12.19
CA LEU A 129 11.74 -2.51 11.00
C LEU A 129 11.40 -1.31 10.10
N VAL A 130 10.11 -1.10 9.80
CA VAL A 130 9.66 0.05 9.01
C VAL A 130 9.97 1.38 9.69
N SER A 131 9.80 1.49 11.02
CA SER A 131 10.20 2.68 11.78
C SER A 131 11.69 3.00 11.67
N SER A 132 12.55 2.01 11.43
CA SER A 132 14.00 2.24 11.27
C SER A 132 14.35 3.06 10.02
N PHE A 133 13.50 3.01 8.97
CA PHE A 133 13.68 3.79 7.74
C PHE A 133 13.38 5.30 7.90
N PHE A 134 12.83 5.73 9.04
CA PHE A 134 12.55 7.13 9.32
C PHE A 134 13.71 7.77 10.09
N PRO A 135 14.14 9.02 9.77
CA PRO A 135 15.29 9.65 10.43
C PRO A 135 15.19 9.79 11.96
N ALA A 136 13.97 9.84 12.50
CA ALA A 136 13.72 9.89 13.94
C ALA A 136 13.62 8.50 14.61
N GLY A 137 13.64 7.41 13.83
CA GLY A 137 13.34 6.05 14.31
C GLY A 137 11.88 5.86 14.73
N VAL A 138 10.95 6.70 14.27
CA VAL A 138 9.51 6.66 14.64
C VAL A 138 8.66 6.65 13.38
N ALA A 139 7.65 5.77 13.36
CA ALA A 139 6.59 5.77 12.36
C ALA A 139 5.22 5.67 13.04
N GLU A 140 4.22 6.29 12.41
CA GLU A 140 2.81 6.15 12.78
C GLU A 140 2.12 5.18 11.82
N PHE A 141 1.44 4.18 12.36
CA PHE A 141 0.61 3.25 11.60
C PHE A 141 -0.86 3.52 11.92
N PRO A 142 -1.54 4.43 11.18
CA PRO A 142 -2.92 4.83 11.48
C PRO A 142 -3.94 3.71 11.26
N TYR A 143 -3.60 2.71 10.45
CA TYR A 143 -4.44 1.55 10.15
C TYR A 143 -3.58 0.28 10.12
N VAL A 144 -3.77 -0.59 11.10
CA VAL A 144 -3.16 -1.93 11.15
C VAL A 144 -4.29 -2.97 11.22
N ARG A 145 -4.28 -3.94 10.31
CA ARG A 145 -5.31 -4.99 10.21
C ARG A 145 -4.67 -6.35 10.00
N THR A 146 -5.34 -7.40 10.51
CA THR A 146 -5.06 -8.79 10.14
C THR A 146 -6.19 -9.28 9.24
N VAL A 147 -5.87 -9.82 8.07
CA VAL A 147 -6.85 -10.21 7.03
C VAL A 147 -6.37 -11.47 6.29
N PRO A 148 -7.25 -12.29 5.70
CA PRO A 148 -6.80 -13.34 4.78
C PRO A 148 -6.25 -12.71 3.49
N ILE A 149 -4.99 -13.01 3.14
CA ILE A 149 -4.36 -12.61 1.89
C ILE A 149 -4.23 -13.83 0.97
N GLU A 150 -5.11 -13.91 -0.02
CA GLU A 150 -5.03 -14.85 -1.13
C GLU A 150 -3.93 -14.41 -2.11
N ALA A 151 -2.71 -14.89 -1.92
CA ALA A 151 -1.60 -14.68 -2.83
C ALA A 151 -1.40 -15.91 -3.73
N GLN A 152 -1.53 -15.72 -5.04
CA GLN A 152 -1.21 -16.70 -6.07
C GLN A 152 -0.05 -16.14 -6.90
N ILE A 153 1.08 -16.84 -6.88
CA ILE A 153 2.29 -16.49 -7.64
C ILE A 153 2.60 -17.66 -8.57
N THR A 154 2.57 -17.43 -9.88
CA THR A 154 2.76 -18.47 -10.91
C THR A 154 4.01 -18.16 -11.73
N GLU A 155 4.88 -19.16 -11.90
CA GLU A 155 6.17 -19.06 -12.64
C GLU A 155 7.08 -17.92 -12.14
N ASP A 156 6.94 -17.55 -10.86
CA ASP A 156 7.44 -16.29 -10.26
C ASP A 156 7.12 -15.03 -11.08
N ARG A 157 6.19 -15.09 -12.05
CA ARG A 157 5.91 -14.08 -13.07
C ARG A 157 4.57 -13.37 -12.84
N PHE A 158 3.51 -14.14 -12.61
CA PHE A 158 2.16 -13.62 -12.47
C PHE A 158 1.75 -13.59 -10.99
N PHE A 159 1.39 -12.40 -10.51
CA PHE A 159 1.00 -12.14 -9.12
C PHE A 159 -0.47 -11.78 -9.08
N ARG A 160 -1.31 -12.65 -8.51
CA ARG A 160 -2.71 -12.34 -8.17
C ARG A 160 -2.83 -12.28 -6.65
N ILE A 161 -3.03 -11.08 -6.13
CA ILE A 161 -3.15 -10.79 -4.70
C ILE A 161 -4.57 -10.29 -4.44
N VAL A 162 -5.33 -11.04 -3.64
CA VAL A 162 -6.69 -10.69 -3.24
C VAL A 162 -6.77 -10.61 -1.72
N ILE A 163 -7.41 -9.56 -1.22
CA ILE A 163 -7.91 -9.48 0.14
C ILE A 163 -9.43 -9.43 0.00
N PRO A 164 -10.19 -10.46 0.43
CA PRO A 164 -11.64 -10.52 0.26
C PRO A 164 -12.35 -9.24 0.73
N GLY A 165 -13.11 -8.63 -0.19
CA GLY A 165 -13.81 -7.35 0.04
C GLY A 165 -12.95 -6.08 0.07
N ILE A 166 -11.61 -6.20 0.06
CA ILE A 166 -10.69 -5.06 0.24
C ILE A 166 -9.80 -4.81 -0.98
N LEU A 167 -9.12 -5.82 -1.52
CA LEU A 167 -8.12 -5.65 -2.59
C LEU A 167 -8.32 -6.66 -3.71
N GLN A 168 -8.23 -6.19 -4.96
CA GLN A 168 -8.00 -7.01 -6.13
C GLN A 168 -6.79 -6.45 -6.87
N MET A 169 -5.64 -7.12 -6.78
CA MET A 169 -4.43 -6.77 -7.53
C MET A 169 -3.97 -7.96 -8.39
N SER A 170 -3.67 -7.69 -9.66
CA SER A 170 -3.14 -8.67 -10.61
C SER A 170 -2.05 -8.02 -11.45
N VAL A 171 -0.86 -8.60 -11.45
CA VAL A 171 0.35 -8.03 -12.07
C VAL A 171 1.12 -9.12 -12.82
N ASP A 172 1.49 -8.85 -14.07
CA ASP A 172 2.28 -9.73 -14.94
C ASP A 172 3.69 -9.13 -15.12
N ARG A 173 4.72 -9.83 -14.65
CA ARG A 173 6.12 -9.41 -14.74
C ARG A 173 6.63 -9.54 -16.17
N THR A 174 6.43 -8.49 -16.94
CA THR A 174 7.04 -8.35 -18.26
C THR A 174 8.52 -7.84 -18.19
N ALA A 175 9.22 -7.98 -17.01
CA ALA A 175 10.70 -7.83 -16.69
C ALA A 175 11.14 -8.28 -15.21
N CYS A 176 12.23 -7.75 -14.55
CA CYS A 176 12.64 -7.77 -13.08
C CYS A 176 13.02 -6.35 -12.49
N ASP A 177 13.09 -5.93 -11.18
CA ASP A 177 13.20 -4.46 -10.74
C ASP A 177 14.49 -3.81 -10.06
N HIS A 178 14.90 -2.54 -10.42
CA HIS A 178 16.06 -1.77 -9.81
C HIS A 178 15.75 -1.02 -8.47
N PHE A 179 14.68 -1.30 -7.72
CA PHE A 179 14.74 -1.12 -6.25
C PHE A 179 15.31 -2.35 -5.53
N SER A 180 15.60 -3.40 -6.31
CA SER A 180 16.55 -4.47 -6.02
C SER A 180 17.58 -4.58 -7.16
N ASN A 181 18.12 -3.44 -7.58
CA ASN A 181 19.27 -3.38 -8.48
C ASN A 181 19.15 -3.97 -9.95
N THR A 182 18.00 -4.38 -10.56
CA THR A 182 17.80 -4.66 -12.06
C THR A 182 16.36 -4.35 -12.65
N LEU A 183 15.99 -3.40 -13.57
CA LEU A 183 14.57 -2.90 -13.94
C LEU A 183 13.71 -3.57 -15.08
N GLN A 184 12.34 -3.50 -15.12
CA GLN A 184 11.28 -3.50 -14.06
C GLN A 184 10.10 -2.54 -14.19
N TYR A 185 9.35 -2.70 -15.29
CA TYR A 185 7.96 -2.35 -15.45
C TYR A 185 7.10 -3.61 -15.62
N SER A 186 6.11 -3.78 -14.74
CA SER A 186 5.15 -4.89 -14.79
C SER A 186 3.82 -4.43 -15.34
N GLN A 187 3.13 -5.26 -16.12
CA GLN A 187 1.77 -4.94 -16.55
C GLN A 187 0.81 -5.07 -15.37
N ASN A 188 0.32 -3.94 -14.88
CA ASN A 188 -0.87 -3.88 -14.03
C ASN A 188 -2.06 -4.35 -14.86
N ILE A 189 -2.67 -5.48 -14.49
CA ILE A 189 -3.88 -6.03 -15.11
C ILE A 189 -5.10 -5.69 -14.26
N ARG A 190 -4.90 -5.63 -12.94
CA ARG A 190 -5.92 -5.25 -11.97
C ARG A 190 -5.27 -4.50 -10.83
N TYR A 191 -5.86 -3.37 -10.45
CA TYR A 191 -5.59 -2.73 -9.17
C TYR A 191 -6.85 -1.98 -8.73
N ARG A 192 -7.71 -2.69 -7.99
CA ARG A 192 -8.87 -2.11 -7.29
C ARG A 192 -8.68 -2.27 -5.80
N MET A 193 -9.01 -1.24 -5.04
CA MET A 193 -9.01 -1.29 -3.58
C MET A 193 -10.20 -0.53 -3.01
N HIS A 194 -10.86 -1.13 -2.02
CA HIS A 194 -11.98 -0.55 -1.29
C HIS A 194 -11.84 -0.88 0.20
N ASP A 195 -11.53 0.11 1.03
CA ASP A 195 -11.60 -0.01 2.49
C ASP A 195 -12.13 1.29 3.05
N SER A 196 -13.40 1.28 3.45
CA SER A 196 -14.10 2.44 4.02
C SER A 196 -13.57 2.85 5.39
N LEU A 197 -12.85 1.99 6.11
CA LEU A 197 -12.11 2.39 7.31
C LEU A 197 -10.88 3.21 6.90
N ALA A 198 -10.05 2.66 6.01
CA ALA A 198 -8.84 3.34 5.52
C ALA A 198 -9.14 4.50 4.53
N ASN A 199 -10.42 4.82 4.28
CA ASN A 199 -10.89 5.82 3.31
C ASN A 199 -10.25 5.65 1.92
N VAL A 200 -10.18 4.41 1.43
CA VAL A 200 -9.71 4.06 0.08
C VAL A 200 -10.88 3.54 -0.74
N ASP A 201 -11.11 4.12 -1.92
CA ASP A 201 -12.00 3.57 -2.94
C ASP A 201 -11.45 3.93 -4.33
N LEU A 202 -10.85 2.97 -5.04
CA LEU A 202 -10.11 3.23 -6.28
C LEU A 202 -10.15 2.08 -7.30
N ASP A 203 -10.02 2.45 -8.58
CA ASP A 203 -9.64 1.56 -9.68
C ASP A 203 -8.53 2.20 -10.52
N TYR A 204 -7.32 1.68 -10.36
CA TYR A 204 -6.14 2.03 -11.15
C TYR A 204 -5.60 0.79 -11.89
N SER A 205 -6.50 -0.12 -12.29
CA SER A 205 -6.19 -1.19 -13.24
C SER A 205 -5.58 -0.63 -14.54
N ASN A 206 -4.75 -1.42 -15.22
CA ASN A 206 -4.08 -1.07 -16.49
C ASN A 206 -3.09 0.12 -16.42
N ARG A 207 -2.85 0.72 -15.23
CA ARG A 207 -1.88 1.81 -15.01
C ARG A 207 -0.47 1.26 -14.75
N GLN A 208 0.29 1.85 -13.82
CA GLN A 208 1.61 1.36 -13.42
C GLN A 208 1.50 0.13 -12.49
N ALA A 209 2.37 -0.85 -12.70
CA ALA A 209 2.85 -1.73 -11.64
C ALA A 209 4.37 -1.98 -11.78
N ASN A 210 5.04 -2.31 -10.68
CA ASN A 210 6.42 -2.82 -10.68
C ASN A 210 6.48 -3.93 -9.62
N TYR A 211 6.96 -5.11 -9.97
CA TYR A 211 7.50 -6.05 -9.00
C TYR A 211 8.76 -5.48 -8.32
N ARG A 212 9.21 -6.09 -7.22
CA ARG A 212 10.51 -5.87 -6.56
C ARG A 212 11.02 -7.18 -6.01
N THR A 213 12.30 -7.48 -6.16
CA THR A 213 12.95 -8.34 -5.16
C THR A 213 13.22 -7.48 -3.92
N VAL A 214 13.46 -8.11 -2.77
CA VAL A 214 14.00 -7.46 -1.59
C VAL A 214 15.17 -8.32 -1.13
N GLU A 215 16.35 -7.72 -1.02
CA GLU A 215 17.51 -8.26 -0.30
C GLU A 215 18.15 -7.05 0.38
N LEU A 216 17.75 -6.82 1.63
CA LEU A 216 18.09 -5.64 2.42
C LEU A 216 18.50 -6.06 3.84
N ASP A 217 19.58 -5.47 4.35
CA ASP A 217 19.97 -5.58 5.76
C ASP A 217 20.35 -4.22 6.39
N MET A 218 20.52 -4.26 7.71
CA MET A 218 20.92 -3.12 8.53
C MET A 218 22.23 -2.45 8.09
N SER A 219 23.18 -3.19 7.49
CA SER A 219 24.47 -2.64 7.04
C SER A 219 24.32 -1.80 5.78
N GLN A 220 23.48 -2.24 4.83
CA GLN A 220 23.11 -1.45 3.64
C GLN A 220 22.36 -0.18 4.04
N TYR A 221 21.45 -0.28 5.03
CA TYR A 221 20.77 0.90 5.56
C TYR A 221 21.72 1.88 6.24
N ARG A 222 22.58 1.42 7.17
CA ARG A 222 23.51 2.27 7.93
C ARG A 222 24.63 2.87 7.06
N SER A 223 25.04 2.20 5.99
CA SER A 223 26.01 2.73 5.02
C SER A 223 25.42 3.73 4.03
N GLY A 224 24.08 3.89 4.01
CA GLY A 224 23.40 4.78 3.08
C GLY A 224 23.41 4.26 1.64
N SER A 225 23.50 2.94 1.42
CA SER A 225 23.73 2.36 0.09
C SER A 225 22.47 2.26 -0.78
N MET A 226 21.30 2.62 -0.26
CA MET A 226 20.01 2.49 -0.97
C MET A 226 19.61 3.79 -1.66
N LEU A 227 19.24 3.74 -2.95
CA LEU A 227 18.83 4.92 -3.73
C LEU A 227 17.68 5.71 -3.09
N VAL A 228 16.79 5.05 -2.34
CA VAL A 228 15.64 5.65 -1.66
C VAL A 228 16.03 6.58 -0.50
N GLN A 229 17.22 6.42 0.09
CA GLN A 229 17.71 7.28 1.19
C GLN A 229 18.15 8.67 0.71
N HIS A 230 18.32 8.85 -0.61
CA HIS A 230 18.86 10.06 -1.23
C HIS A 230 17.84 10.80 -2.11
N VAL A 231 16.53 10.54 -1.95
CA VAL A 231 15.50 11.14 -2.80
C VAL A 231 15.21 12.58 -2.38
N ASP A 232 15.25 13.51 -3.34
CA ASP A 232 15.14 14.96 -3.15
C ASP A 232 13.99 15.64 -3.92
N ARG A 233 13.19 14.86 -4.67
CA ARG A 233 12.13 15.33 -5.60
C ARG A 233 12.63 16.18 -6.80
N SER A 234 13.91 16.12 -7.17
CA SER A 234 14.52 16.93 -8.25
C SER A 234 14.11 16.58 -9.69
N GLY A 235 13.32 15.52 -9.91
CA GLY A 235 12.87 15.08 -11.24
C GLY A 235 13.73 14.01 -11.91
N TRP A 236 15.01 13.89 -11.52
CA TRP A 236 15.93 12.86 -11.99
C TRP A 236 16.84 12.34 -10.86
N PHE A 237 17.62 11.29 -11.11
CA PHE A 237 18.64 10.83 -10.16
C PHE A 237 19.67 11.92 -9.88
N ASN A 238 19.95 12.17 -8.60
CA ASN A 238 20.96 13.14 -8.14
C ASN A 238 22.34 12.51 -7.97
N GLU A 239 23.39 13.29 -7.70
CA GLU A 239 24.76 12.75 -7.62
C GLU A 239 24.98 11.62 -6.59
N PRO A 240 24.42 11.67 -5.36
CA PRO A 240 24.47 10.52 -4.46
C PRO A 240 23.87 9.24 -5.07
N GLN A 241 22.74 9.32 -5.76
CA GLN A 241 22.12 8.18 -6.43
C GLN A 241 22.89 7.74 -7.67
N LEU A 242 23.36 8.67 -8.51
CA LEU A 242 24.18 8.39 -9.70
C LEU A 242 25.52 7.76 -9.31
N ARG A 243 26.09 8.14 -8.16
CA ARG A 243 27.27 7.48 -7.58
C ARG A 243 26.93 6.03 -7.19
N LEU A 244 25.87 5.81 -6.40
CA LEU A 244 25.44 4.46 -6.00
C LEU A 244 25.08 3.56 -7.21
N ILE A 245 24.49 4.14 -8.26
CA ILE A 245 24.20 3.47 -9.54
C ILE A 245 25.50 2.99 -10.21
N ARG A 246 26.56 3.81 -10.23
CA ARG A 246 27.88 3.41 -10.75
C ARG A 246 28.55 2.35 -9.86
N GLU A 247 28.57 2.58 -8.54
CA GLU A 247 29.23 1.70 -7.55
C GLU A 247 28.62 0.30 -7.47
N GLN A 248 27.29 0.19 -7.64
CA GLN A 248 26.57 -1.09 -7.61
C GLN A 248 26.32 -1.68 -9.02
N ASN A 249 26.90 -1.09 -10.07
CA ASN A 249 26.77 -1.51 -11.48
C ASN A 249 25.31 -1.62 -11.96
N LEU A 250 24.51 -0.59 -11.66
CA LEU A 250 23.09 -0.51 -12.02
C LEU A 250 22.91 0.16 -13.39
N ALA A 251 21.95 -0.30 -14.18
CA ALA A 251 21.55 0.39 -15.39
C ALA A 251 20.59 1.55 -15.09
N LEU A 252 20.70 2.63 -15.87
CA LEU A 252 19.71 3.70 -15.89
C LEU A 252 18.48 3.25 -16.72
N PRO A 253 17.26 3.69 -16.36
CA PRO A 253 16.05 3.34 -17.11
C PRO A 253 15.97 4.03 -18.47
N ASP A 254 15.84 3.25 -19.54
CA ASP A 254 15.39 3.72 -20.85
C ASP A 254 13.89 4.08 -20.80
N LEU A 255 13.58 5.30 -20.36
CA LEU A 255 12.21 5.77 -20.19
C LEU A 255 11.37 5.71 -21.47
N GLU A 256 12.00 5.71 -22.65
CA GLU A 256 11.31 5.68 -23.94
C GLU A 256 10.99 4.25 -24.36
N GLY A 257 11.97 3.34 -24.37
CA GLY A 257 11.73 1.92 -24.63
C GLY A 257 10.73 1.29 -23.64
N ILE A 258 10.72 1.74 -22.38
CA ILE A 258 9.70 1.35 -21.38
C ILE A 258 8.29 1.81 -21.82
N ARG A 259 8.13 3.06 -22.26
CA ARG A 259 6.84 3.60 -22.75
C ARG A 259 6.38 2.85 -23.99
N GLU A 260 7.28 2.59 -24.93
CA GLU A 260 6.97 1.83 -26.14
C GLU A 260 6.53 0.40 -25.81
N ALA A 261 7.30 -0.33 -25.00
CA ALA A 261 7.00 -1.72 -24.63
C ALA A 261 5.63 -1.82 -23.94
N THR A 262 5.34 -0.93 -23.00
CA THR A 262 4.03 -0.83 -22.33
C THR A 262 2.92 -0.54 -23.34
N SER A 263 3.16 0.36 -24.29
CA SER A 263 2.17 0.73 -25.33
C SER A 263 1.92 -0.40 -26.33
N ARG A 264 2.96 -1.18 -26.69
CA ARG A 264 2.84 -2.40 -27.50
C ARG A 264 1.98 -3.46 -26.78
N LEU A 265 2.24 -3.71 -25.49
CA LEU A 265 1.51 -4.69 -24.66
C LEU A 265 0.02 -4.37 -24.49
N ARG A 266 -0.34 -3.10 -24.23
CA ARG A 266 -1.76 -2.69 -24.16
C ARG A 266 -2.48 -2.90 -25.50
N ARG A 267 -1.83 -2.55 -26.62
CA ARG A 267 -2.40 -2.73 -27.97
C ARG A 267 -2.66 -4.19 -28.30
N THR A 268 -1.76 -5.12 -27.96
CA THR A 268 -1.95 -6.55 -28.28
C THR A 268 -3.06 -7.22 -27.48
N ARG A 269 -3.48 -6.66 -26.33
CA ARG A 269 -4.66 -7.11 -25.56
C ARG A 269 -5.96 -6.35 -25.89
N GLY A 270 -5.92 -5.37 -26.78
CA GLY A 270 -7.07 -4.53 -27.11
C GLY A 270 -7.39 -3.45 -26.06
N GLU A 271 -6.52 -3.24 -25.07
CA GLU A 271 -6.63 -2.29 -23.95
C GLU A 271 -6.37 -0.83 -24.39
N GLY A 272 -6.85 -0.43 -25.57
CA GLY A 272 -6.42 0.77 -26.30
C GLY A 272 -7.50 1.46 -27.13
N ARG A 273 -8.75 1.45 -26.64
CA ARG A 273 -9.87 2.29 -27.09
C ARG A 273 -10.54 2.91 -25.88
#